data_AF-A0A399WXA9-F1
#
_entry.id   AF-A0A399WXA9-F1
#
_cell.length_a   1.000
_cell.length_b   1.000
_cell.length_c   1.000
_cell.angle_alpha   90.00
_cell.angle_beta   90.00
_cell.angle_gamma   90.00
#
_symmetry.space_group_name_H-M   'P 1'
#
loop_
_entity.id
_entity.type
_entity.pdbx_description
1 polymer ?
#
loop_
_entity_poly.entity_id
_entity_poly.type
_entity_poly.pdbx_seq_one_letter_code
_entity_poly.pdbx_strand_id
1 'polypeptide(L)'
;MTSLQTPLRLATLFALGLTLGLFGCKRPDADAATNGAPQPAETLTAGQLISQALDLTKTAAVAEPPLERTSTRTDREKYLEAVGLALEKLRNVPAGSRFAGDPPVSMFPIERAPEVLRLGRLFAVDLADAVDRNEPERAAAVLRAAFNSSDYLSTESVSASVAAAGVADMLGTGLVSVGKQLDSHLSERLVHELDRLESVTQSATAALDNERARLAAWCKSLSESKESKQIDELVQGVTGQSSGRFQADEQLLRDLRQFAKRTSGESDSIPADVIAQECELAVSTATQVLDAASEGRAAPLVLPDPAQHPLAVLYLSVMRPWLEAAPTIAALRLESLRLLKLHIQILALGLPDTLDSFGETAKSPVNGQPFQYRKSDTEYELLRPRLAPPKAGTTTSNDRSIKG
;
A
#
# COMPACT_ATOMS: atom_id res chain seq x y z
N MET A 1 -61.14 44.77 -6.63
CA MET A 1 -61.18 43.34 -6.97
C MET A 1 -60.21 42.65 -6.02
N THR A 2 -60.62 42.35 -4.78
CA THR A 2 -61.10 41.02 -4.30
C THR A 2 -60.11 39.91 -4.65
N SER A 3 -59.59 39.08 -3.74
CA SER A 3 -59.93 38.78 -2.36
C SER A 3 -58.86 37.81 -1.83
N LEU A 4 -58.51 37.95 -0.54
CA LEU A 4 -58.21 36.93 0.49
C LEU A 4 -58.10 35.46 0.02
N GLN A 5 -57.14 34.66 0.52
CA GLN A 5 -57.22 34.07 1.87
C GLN A 5 -55.86 33.59 2.43
N THR A 6 -55.57 34.07 3.64
CA THR A 6 -54.81 33.47 4.76
C THR A 6 -55.66 32.39 5.48
N PRO A 7 -55.30 31.75 6.63
CA PRO A 7 -54.00 31.46 7.32
C PRO A 7 -53.94 30.12 8.14
N LEU A 8 -52.85 29.93 8.93
CA LEU A 8 -52.77 29.43 10.35
C LEU A 8 -53.26 27.99 10.70
N ARG A 9 -52.59 27.19 11.56
CA ARG A 9 -52.50 27.26 13.06
C ARG A 9 -51.51 26.18 13.60
N LEU A 10 -50.64 26.47 14.59
CA LEU A 10 -50.75 26.21 16.06
C LEU A 10 -51.12 24.75 16.43
N ALA A 11 -50.48 24.02 17.36
CA ALA A 11 -50.17 24.33 18.78
C ALA A 11 -49.12 23.31 19.34
N THR A 12 -48.12 23.66 20.14
CA THR A 12 -48.07 23.93 21.61
C THR A 12 -48.04 22.68 22.53
N LEU A 13 -46.87 22.49 23.18
CA LEU A 13 -46.53 21.96 24.53
C LEU A 13 -47.54 21.09 25.31
N PHE A 14 -47.02 20.01 25.93
CA PHE A 14 -47.28 19.70 27.35
C PHE A 14 -46.12 18.92 27.99
N ALA A 15 -45.67 19.41 29.14
CA ALA A 15 -44.75 18.76 30.09
C ALA A 15 -45.54 18.31 31.34
N LEU A 16 -44.84 17.68 32.29
CA LEU A 16 -45.25 17.02 33.54
C LEU A 16 -45.58 15.53 33.36
N GLY A 17 -44.96 14.56 34.05
CA GLY A 17 -44.29 14.60 35.35
C GLY A 17 -45.27 14.18 36.45
N LEU A 18 -45.25 12.91 36.87
CA LEU A 18 -45.58 12.52 38.24
C LEU A 18 -45.09 11.10 38.60
N THR A 19 -44.67 11.03 39.85
CA THR A 19 -44.00 9.99 40.63
C THR A 19 -44.93 8.94 41.26
N LEU A 20 -44.31 7.79 41.57
CA LEU A 20 -44.48 6.92 42.76
C LEU A 20 -45.80 6.15 42.97
N GLY A 21 -45.66 4.82 42.97
CA GLY A 21 -46.59 3.86 43.58
C GLY A 21 -45.82 2.69 44.21
N LEU A 22 -45.61 2.78 45.51
CA LEU A 22 -45.09 1.74 46.40
C LEU A 22 -46.13 0.61 46.59
N PHE A 23 -45.74 -0.64 46.39
CA PHE A 23 -46.32 -1.78 47.11
C PHE A 23 -45.21 -2.80 47.40
N GLY A 24 -45.00 -3.06 48.69
CA GLY A 24 -44.02 -4.03 49.18
C GLY A 24 -44.57 -5.45 49.22
N CYS A 25 -43.66 -6.41 49.04
CA CYS A 25 -43.76 -7.77 49.57
C CYS A 25 -42.34 -8.30 49.88
N LYS A 26 -42.26 -9.13 50.92
CA LYS A 26 -41.10 -9.55 51.73
C LYS A 26 -39.91 -10.18 50.97
N ARG A 27 -38.71 -9.97 51.56
CA ARG A 27 -37.42 -10.67 51.36
C ARG A 27 -37.57 -12.20 51.27
N PRO A 28 -36.67 -12.85 50.50
CA PRO A 28 -35.62 -13.63 51.17
C PRO A 28 -34.23 -13.18 50.75
N ASP A 29 -33.29 -13.27 51.69
CA ASP A 29 -31.86 -13.11 51.42
C ASP A 29 -31.41 -14.14 50.38
N ALA A 30 -30.81 -13.65 49.29
CA ALA A 30 -30.06 -14.44 48.33
C ALA A 30 -28.76 -13.69 48.05
N ASP A 31 -27.70 -14.48 48.01
CA ASP A 31 -26.31 -14.10 48.13
C ASP A 31 -25.87 -12.94 47.23
N ALA A 32 -24.88 -12.22 47.73
CA ALA A 32 -24.10 -11.24 47.00
C ALA A 32 -23.44 -11.88 45.76
N ALA A 33 -24.17 -11.95 44.66
CA ALA A 33 -23.56 -11.99 43.34
C ALA A 33 -23.13 -10.55 43.02
N THR A 34 -21.85 -10.27 43.25
CA THR A 34 -21.16 -9.14 42.62
C THR A 34 -21.40 -9.21 41.12
N ASN A 35 -22.38 -8.43 40.65
CA ASN A 35 -22.53 -8.05 39.26
C ASN A 35 -21.31 -7.22 38.88
N GLY A 36 -20.21 -7.90 38.54
CA GLY A 36 -19.17 -7.32 37.73
C GLY A 36 -19.83 -6.92 36.42
N ALA A 37 -19.91 -5.62 36.16
CA ALA A 37 -20.22 -5.13 34.83
C ALA A 37 -19.31 -5.87 33.82
N PRO A 38 -19.84 -6.38 32.71
CA PRO A 38 -19.00 -7.02 31.71
C PRO A 38 -17.91 -6.03 31.32
N GLN A 39 -16.65 -6.38 31.57
CA GLN A 39 -15.52 -5.62 31.05
C GLN A 39 -15.74 -5.48 29.54
N PRO A 40 -15.62 -4.27 28.96
CA PRO A 40 -15.67 -4.14 27.52
C PRO A 40 -14.55 -5.01 26.95
N ALA A 41 -14.90 -6.00 26.14
CA ALA A 41 -13.92 -6.82 25.45
C ALA A 41 -13.00 -5.89 24.66
N GLU A 42 -11.70 -5.93 24.94
CA GLU A 42 -10.70 -5.16 24.21
C GLU A 42 -10.86 -5.48 22.72
N THR A 43 -11.29 -4.48 21.96
CA THR A 43 -11.48 -4.63 20.52
C THR A 43 -10.10 -4.56 19.88
N LEU A 44 -9.64 -5.66 19.27
CA LEU A 44 -8.34 -5.72 18.63
C LEU A 44 -8.23 -4.65 17.53
N THR A 45 -7.08 -3.98 17.47
CA THR A 45 -6.76 -3.00 16.43
C THR A 45 -6.46 -3.70 15.09
N ALA A 46 -6.57 -2.94 13.98
CA ALA A 46 -6.22 -3.44 12.64
C ALA A 46 -4.79 -4.00 12.57
N GLY A 47 -3.83 -3.32 13.19
CA GLY A 47 -2.44 -3.78 13.29
C GLY A 47 -2.31 -5.11 14.02
N GLN A 48 -3.00 -5.26 15.16
CA GLN A 48 -2.99 -6.52 15.92
C GLN A 48 -3.62 -7.67 15.12
N LEU A 49 -4.69 -7.42 14.37
CA LEU A 49 -5.32 -8.43 13.52
C LEU A 49 -4.39 -8.88 12.39
N ILE A 50 -3.73 -7.94 11.71
CA ILE A 50 -2.79 -8.25 10.63
C ILE A 50 -1.56 -8.98 11.17
N SER A 51 -0.98 -8.54 12.29
CA SER A 51 0.15 -9.22 12.93
C SER A 51 -0.22 -10.65 13.35
N GLN A 52 -1.36 -10.85 14.01
CA GLN A 52 -1.84 -12.19 14.37
C GLN A 52 -2.03 -13.08 13.14
N ALA A 53 -2.59 -12.55 12.05
CA ALA A 53 -2.75 -13.30 10.80
C ALA A 53 -1.39 -13.70 10.20
N LEU A 54 -0.44 -12.77 10.14
CA LEU A 54 0.92 -13.04 9.64
C LEU A 54 1.64 -14.08 10.49
N ASP A 55 1.48 -14.05 11.81
CA ASP A 55 2.10 -15.03 12.70
C ASP A 55 1.47 -16.42 12.54
N LEU A 56 0.14 -16.50 12.41
CA LEU A 56 -0.56 -17.76 12.12
C LEU A 56 -0.04 -18.41 10.83
N THR A 57 0.23 -17.62 9.78
CA THR A 57 0.82 -18.15 8.55
C THR A 57 2.27 -18.62 8.68
N LYS A 58 3.04 -18.12 9.65
CA LYS A 58 4.41 -18.63 9.94
C LYS A 58 4.35 -19.97 10.64
N THR A 59 3.38 -20.14 11.54
CA THR A 59 3.24 -21.35 12.36
C THR A 59 2.59 -22.51 11.62
N ALA A 60 1.75 -22.21 10.63
CA ALA A 60 1.17 -23.22 9.78
C ALA A 60 2.24 -23.74 8.80
N ALA A 61 2.32 -25.07 8.63
CA ALA A 61 3.08 -25.68 7.55
C ALA A 61 2.31 -25.46 6.23
N VAL A 62 2.33 -24.24 5.72
CA VAL A 62 1.56 -23.84 4.55
C VAL A 62 2.29 -24.31 3.29
N ALA A 63 1.63 -25.17 2.51
CA ALA A 63 2.09 -25.54 1.17
C ALA A 63 2.14 -24.29 0.26
N GLU A 64 2.78 -24.37 -0.89
CA GLU A 64 2.76 -23.25 -1.83
C GLU A 64 1.31 -22.91 -2.25
N PRO A 65 0.99 -21.61 -2.39
CA PRO A 65 -0.36 -21.18 -2.73
C PRO A 65 -0.76 -21.70 -4.12
N PRO A 66 -1.87 -22.46 -4.25
CA PRO A 66 -2.28 -23.12 -5.49
C PRO A 66 -2.93 -22.12 -6.48
N LEU A 67 -2.09 -21.26 -7.04
CA LEU A 67 -2.44 -20.17 -7.97
C LEU A 67 -2.04 -20.47 -9.43
N GLU A 68 -1.51 -21.67 -9.71
CA GLU A 68 -1.25 -22.09 -11.09
C GLU A 68 -2.57 -22.41 -11.80
N ARG A 69 -2.62 -22.24 -13.13
CA ARG A 69 -3.81 -22.63 -13.93
C ARG A 69 -4.15 -24.12 -13.85
N THR A 70 -3.17 -24.95 -13.50
CA THR A 70 -3.26 -26.40 -13.27
C THR A 70 -3.79 -26.75 -11.88
N SER A 71 -3.85 -25.79 -10.96
CA SER A 71 -4.28 -26.00 -9.58
C SER A 71 -5.75 -26.38 -9.51
N THR A 72 -6.07 -27.43 -8.76
CA THR A 72 -7.43 -27.91 -8.62
C THR A 72 -8.18 -27.18 -7.51
N ARG A 73 -9.51 -27.30 -7.50
CA ARG A 73 -10.34 -26.82 -6.38
C ARG A 73 -9.91 -27.47 -5.06
N THR A 74 -9.64 -28.78 -5.06
CA THR A 74 -9.21 -29.51 -3.88
C THR A 74 -7.89 -28.98 -3.31
N ASP A 75 -6.97 -28.53 -4.16
CA ASP A 75 -5.71 -27.93 -3.70
C ASP A 75 -5.97 -26.59 -2.99
N ARG A 76 -6.85 -25.75 -3.56
CA ARG A 76 -7.28 -24.49 -2.93
C ARG A 76 -8.00 -24.73 -1.61
N GLU A 77 -8.91 -25.71 -1.54
CA GLU A 77 -9.62 -26.08 -0.30
C GLU A 77 -8.66 -26.46 0.82
N LYS A 78 -7.71 -27.37 0.57
CA LYS A 78 -6.71 -27.79 1.55
C LYS A 78 -5.84 -26.62 2.03
N TYR A 79 -5.46 -25.74 1.11
CA TYR A 79 -4.71 -24.53 1.45
C TYR A 79 -5.54 -23.64 2.38
N LEU A 80 -6.80 -23.36 2.03
CA LEU A 80 -7.70 -22.52 2.80
C LEU A 80 -8.04 -23.10 4.18
N GLU A 81 -8.16 -24.41 4.31
CA GLU A 81 -8.29 -25.09 5.61
C GLU A 81 -7.07 -24.82 6.51
N ALA A 82 -5.86 -24.88 5.94
CA ALA A 82 -4.63 -24.63 6.69
C ALA A 82 -4.48 -23.16 7.13
N VAL A 83 -5.00 -22.20 6.36
CA VAL A 83 -4.86 -20.75 6.64
C VAL A 83 -6.14 -20.10 7.15
N GLY A 84 -7.19 -20.86 7.44
CA GLY A 84 -8.54 -20.35 7.73
C GLY A 84 -8.58 -19.34 8.88
N LEU A 85 -7.85 -19.61 9.97
CA LEU A 85 -7.76 -18.69 11.12
C LEU A 85 -7.09 -17.36 10.76
N ALA A 86 -6.08 -17.38 9.88
CA ALA A 86 -5.43 -16.16 9.42
C ALA A 86 -6.39 -15.32 8.57
N LEU A 87 -7.12 -15.96 7.65
CA LEU A 87 -8.14 -15.30 6.84
C LEU A 87 -9.28 -14.71 7.69
N GLU A 88 -9.70 -15.40 8.75
CA GLU A 88 -10.71 -14.87 9.68
C GLU A 88 -10.26 -13.56 10.34
N LYS A 89 -9.01 -13.48 10.80
CA LYS A 89 -8.45 -12.24 11.36
C LYS A 89 -8.43 -11.11 10.33
N LEU A 90 -8.00 -11.43 9.11
CA LEU A 90 -7.90 -10.46 8.02
C LEU A 90 -9.26 -9.92 7.55
N ARG A 91 -10.29 -10.76 7.50
CA ARG A 91 -11.67 -10.33 7.15
C ARG A 91 -12.26 -9.37 8.18
N ASN A 92 -11.76 -9.38 9.41
CA ASN A 92 -12.19 -8.49 10.48
C ASN A 92 -11.39 -7.17 10.53
N VAL A 93 -10.46 -6.92 9.61
CA VAL A 93 -9.75 -5.64 9.52
C VAL A 93 -10.74 -4.53 9.14
N PRO A 94 -10.93 -3.50 9.98
CA PRO A 94 -11.91 -2.46 9.74
C PRO A 94 -11.55 -1.62 8.51
N ALA A 95 -12.56 -1.26 7.72
CA ALA A 95 -12.39 -0.33 6.60
C ALA A 95 -11.89 1.03 7.08
N GLY A 96 -10.97 1.62 6.34
CA GLY A 96 -10.43 2.95 6.64
C GLY A 96 -9.63 3.05 7.93
N SER A 97 -9.18 1.91 8.49
CA SER A 97 -8.28 1.91 9.64
C SER A 97 -6.98 2.62 9.28
N ARG A 98 -6.64 3.67 10.03
CA ARG A 98 -5.33 4.31 9.96
C ARG A 98 -4.36 3.62 10.90
N PHE A 99 -3.08 3.62 10.56
CA PHE A 99 -2.03 3.29 11.52
C PHE A 99 -2.15 4.22 12.73
N ALA A 100 -2.48 3.63 13.89
CA ALA A 100 -2.71 4.36 15.15
C ALA A 100 -1.49 4.34 16.09
N GLY A 101 -0.36 3.80 15.62
CA GLY A 101 0.87 3.69 16.38
C GLY A 101 1.86 4.81 16.06
N ASP A 102 2.86 4.98 16.93
CA ASP A 102 4.04 5.75 16.59
C ASP A 102 4.84 5.00 15.52
N PRO A 103 5.33 5.69 14.47
CA PRO A 103 6.18 5.05 13.47
C PRO A 103 7.45 4.52 14.16
N PRO A 104 7.98 3.36 13.74
CA PRO A 104 9.17 2.80 14.36
C PRO A 104 10.36 3.74 14.20
N VAL A 105 11.10 3.95 15.29
CA VAL A 105 12.32 4.77 15.30
C VAL A 105 13.44 4.00 14.61
N SER A 106 13.54 4.15 13.29
CA SER A 106 14.51 3.44 12.45
C SER A 106 15.06 4.37 11.39
N MET A 107 16.34 4.18 11.06
CA MET A 107 16.99 4.82 9.90
C MET A 107 16.35 4.32 8.60
N PHE A 108 16.13 3.01 8.51
CA PHE A 108 15.63 2.34 7.32
C PHE A 108 14.10 2.27 7.32
N PRO A 109 13.47 2.36 6.13
CA PRO A 109 12.04 2.11 5.99
C PRO A 109 11.69 0.67 6.38
N ILE A 110 10.45 0.46 6.77
CA ILE A 110 9.95 -0.87 7.13
C ILE A 110 9.80 -1.71 5.86
N GLU A 111 10.56 -2.80 5.74
CA GLU A 111 10.43 -3.72 4.63
C GLU A 111 9.14 -4.57 4.79
N ARG A 112 8.03 -4.08 4.22
CA ARG A 112 6.74 -4.80 4.23
C ARG A 112 6.52 -5.73 3.05
N ALA A 113 7.37 -5.70 2.02
CA ALA A 113 7.16 -6.47 0.80
C ALA A 113 6.92 -7.97 1.01
N PRO A 114 7.69 -8.69 1.86
CA PRO A 114 7.44 -10.12 2.11
C PRO A 114 6.09 -10.40 2.78
N GLU A 115 5.68 -9.52 3.71
CA GLU A 115 4.41 -9.65 4.43
C GLU A 115 3.23 -9.36 3.52
N VAL A 116 3.31 -8.27 2.74
CA VAL A 116 2.30 -7.92 1.73
C VAL A 116 2.15 -9.03 0.71
N LEU A 117 3.25 -9.60 0.20
CA LEU A 117 3.21 -10.71 -0.74
C LEU A 117 2.48 -11.91 -0.13
N ARG A 118 2.73 -12.21 1.15
CA ARG A 118 2.06 -13.30 1.84
C ARG A 118 0.56 -13.06 2.00
N LEU A 119 0.17 -11.86 2.43
CA LEU A 119 -1.24 -11.47 2.52
C LEU A 119 -1.93 -11.53 1.15
N GLY A 120 -1.29 -10.98 0.12
CA GLY A 120 -1.78 -11.01 -1.26
C GLY A 120 -2.04 -12.44 -1.74
N ARG A 121 -1.14 -13.39 -1.44
CA ARG A 121 -1.32 -14.81 -1.77
C ARG A 121 -2.52 -15.44 -1.05
N LEU A 122 -2.72 -15.16 0.24
CA LEU A 122 -3.89 -15.66 0.98
C LEU A 122 -5.19 -15.21 0.32
N PHE A 123 -5.32 -13.91 0.04
CA PHE A 123 -6.50 -13.35 -0.59
C PHE A 123 -6.68 -13.81 -2.03
N ALA A 124 -5.59 -14.00 -2.78
CA ALA A 124 -5.64 -14.50 -4.15
C ALA A 124 -6.23 -15.92 -4.20
N VAL A 125 -5.82 -16.81 -3.28
CA VAL A 125 -6.37 -18.18 -3.21
C VAL A 125 -7.84 -18.16 -2.78
N ASP A 126 -8.19 -17.34 -1.78
CA ASP A 126 -9.58 -17.21 -1.30
C ASP A 126 -10.50 -16.62 -2.38
N LEU A 127 -10.01 -15.63 -3.14
CA LEU A 127 -10.72 -15.07 -4.29
C LEU A 127 -10.88 -16.11 -5.39
N ALA A 128 -9.82 -16.83 -5.74
CA ALA A 128 -9.86 -17.87 -6.76
C ALA A 128 -10.86 -18.98 -6.40
N ASP A 129 -10.87 -19.45 -5.15
CA ASP A 129 -11.86 -20.44 -4.68
C ASP A 129 -13.30 -19.89 -4.73
N ALA A 130 -13.52 -18.64 -4.30
CA ALA A 130 -14.83 -18.02 -4.37
C ALA A 130 -15.36 -17.88 -5.81
N VAL A 131 -14.49 -17.48 -6.75
CA VAL A 131 -14.84 -17.40 -8.18
C VAL A 131 -15.11 -18.78 -8.75
N ASP A 132 -14.25 -19.76 -8.47
CA ASP A 132 -14.42 -21.14 -8.94
C ASP A 132 -15.73 -21.76 -8.43
N ARG A 133 -16.23 -21.35 -7.26
CA ARG A 133 -17.52 -21.75 -6.68
C ARG A 133 -18.72 -20.93 -7.14
N ASN A 134 -18.50 -19.88 -7.93
CA ASN A 134 -19.53 -18.90 -8.28
C ASN A 134 -20.20 -18.27 -7.05
N GLU A 135 -19.38 -17.83 -6.08
CA GLU A 135 -19.80 -17.18 -4.83
C GLU A 135 -19.50 -15.66 -4.88
N PRO A 136 -20.31 -14.85 -5.58
CA PRO A 136 -20.00 -13.44 -5.85
C PRO A 136 -19.90 -12.59 -4.59
N GLU A 137 -20.73 -12.85 -3.57
CA GLU A 137 -20.68 -12.09 -2.31
C GLU A 137 -19.42 -12.38 -1.49
N ARG A 138 -18.95 -13.64 -1.52
CA ARG A 138 -17.69 -14.01 -0.88
C ARG A 138 -16.52 -13.40 -1.65
N ALA A 139 -16.51 -13.50 -2.97
CA ALA A 139 -15.46 -12.91 -3.79
C ALA A 139 -15.34 -11.38 -3.58
N ALA A 140 -16.47 -10.67 -3.52
CA ALA A 140 -16.50 -9.26 -3.15
C ALA A 140 -16.00 -8.99 -1.72
N ALA A 141 -16.36 -9.85 -0.75
CA ALA A 141 -15.85 -9.75 0.63
C ALA A 141 -14.33 -9.95 0.71
N VAL A 142 -13.76 -10.85 -0.11
CA VAL A 142 -12.31 -11.05 -0.21
C VAL A 142 -11.62 -9.81 -0.74
N LEU A 143 -12.15 -9.19 -1.81
CA LEU A 143 -11.62 -7.91 -2.31
C LEU A 143 -11.62 -6.85 -1.21
N ARG A 144 -12.74 -6.67 -0.50
CA ARG A 144 -12.83 -5.72 0.62
C ARG A 144 -11.77 -5.97 1.68
N ALA A 145 -11.62 -7.21 2.14
CA ALA A 145 -10.64 -7.56 3.17
C ALA A 145 -9.19 -7.33 2.69
N ALA A 146 -8.91 -7.66 1.43
CA ALA A 146 -7.60 -7.45 0.81
C ALA A 146 -7.25 -5.96 0.74
N PHE A 147 -8.17 -5.14 0.23
CA PHE A 147 -7.96 -3.70 0.10
C PHE A 147 -7.95 -2.98 1.46
N ASN A 148 -8.77 -3.38 2.44
CA ASN A 148 -8.69 -2.85 3.81
C ASN A 148 -7.33 -3.13 4.47
N SER A 149 -6.82 -4.36 4.32
CA SER A 149 -5.51 -4.74 4.87
C SER A 149 -4.37 -4.00 4.18
N SER A 150 -4.46 -3.89 2.85
CA SER A 150 -3.52 -3.12 2.01
C SER A 150 -3.54 -1.63 2.36
N ASP A 151 -4.71 -1.03 2.57
CA ASP A 151 -4.86 0.37 2.98
C ASP A 151 -4.17 0.62 4.32
N TYR A 152 -4.44 -0.23 5.33
CA TYR A 152 -3.78 -0.10 6.64
C TYR A 152 -2.25 -0.12 6.49
N LEU A 153 -1.70 -1.13 5.82
CA LEU A 153 -0.25 -1.28 5.64
C LEU A 153 0.35 -0.12 4.84
N SER A 154 -0.39 0.40 3.86
CA SER A 154 0.07 1.52 3.04
C SER A 154 0.31 2.79 3.83
N THR A 155 -0.38 2.97 4.96
CA THR A 155 -0.22 4.17 5.79
C THR A 155 1.08 4.21 6.58
N GLU A 156 1.80 3.09 6.75
CA GLU A 156 2.96 3.04 7.65
C GLU A 156 4.18 3.83 7.16
N SER A 157 4.43 3.84 5.86
CA SER A 157 5.59 4.49 5.22
C SER A 157 5.40 4.54 3.71
N VAL A 158 6.22 5.33 3.00
CA VAL A 158 6.23 5.35 1.53
C VAL A 158 6.59 3.97 0.97
N SER A 159 7.58 3.30 1.56
CA SER A 159 7.99 1.96 1.15
C SER A 159 6.86 0.94 1.33
N ALA A 160 6.15 0.99 2.47
CA ALA A 160 5.00 0.12 2.72
C ALA A 160 3.85 0.42 1.76
N SER A 161 3.61 1.68 1.40
CA SER A 161 2.62 2.05 0.38
C SER A 161 2.94 1.47 -1.00
N VAL A 162 4.20 1.51 -1.42
CA VAL A 162 4.63 0.90 -2.69
C VAL A 162 4.44 -0.62 -2.64
N ALA A 163 4.83 -1.27 -1.54
CA ALA A 163 4.65 -2.70 -1.36
C ALA A 163 3.17 -3.09 -1.40
N ALA A 164 2.31 -2.35 -0.69
CA ALA A 164 0.86 -2.58 -0.58
C ALA A 164 0.14 -2.59 -1.93
N ALA A 165 0.66 -1.89 -2.94
CA ALA A 165 0.13 -1.92 -4.31
C ALA A 165 0.20 -3.33 -4.94
N GLY A 166 1.20 -4.14 -4.55
CA GLY A 166 1.38 -5.51 -5.04
C GLY A 166 0.29 -6.49 -4.61
N VAL A 167 -0.62 -6.11 -3.71
CA VAL A 167 -1.82 -6.91 -3.39
C VAL A 167 -2.69 -7.09 -4.64
N ALA A 168 -2.87 -6.03 -5.44
CA ALA A 168 -3.70 -6.11 -6.65
C ALA A 168 -3.11 -7.09 -7.68
N ASP A 169 -1.79 -7.12 -7.82
CA ASP A 169 -1.10 -8.05 -8.73
C ASP A 169 -1.35 -9.50 -8.31
N MET A 170 -1.25 -9.79 -7.01
CA MET A 170 -1.52 -11.14 -6.49
C MET A 170 -2.99 -11.55 -6.69
N LEU A 171 -3.94 -10.64 -6.46
CA LEU A 171 -5.35 -10.89 -6.75
C LEU A 171 -5.57 -11.17 -8.24
N GLY A 172 -4.87 -10.45 -9.12
CA GLY A 172 -4.82 -10.70 -10.56
C GLY A 172 -4.35 -12.13 -10.86
N THR A 173 -3.24 -12.57 -10.27
CA THR A 173 -2.75 -13.96 -10.42
C THR A 173 -3.81 -15.00 -10.02
N GLY A 174 -4.51 -14.78 -8.89
CA GLY A 174 -5.60 -15.67 -8.47
C GLY A 174 -6.77 -15.69 -9.46
N LEU A 175 -7.12 -14.56 -10.05
CA LEU A 175 -8.18 -14.51 -11.07
C LEU A 175 -7.76 -15.22 -12.36
N VAL A 176 -6.50 -15.09 -12.79
CA VAL A 176 -5.97 -15.82 -13.97
C VAL A 176 -6.14 -17.33 -13.80
N SER A 177 -5.90 -17.86 -12.60
CA SER A 177 -5.96 -19.31 -12.36
C SER A 177 -7.37 -19.89 -12.53
N VAL A 178 -8.40 -19.05 -12.40
CA VAL A 178 -9.83 -19.43 -12.50
C VAL A 178 -10.59 -18.60 -13.54
N GLY A 179 -9.88 -18.03 -14.51
CA GLY A 179 -10.48 -17.10 -15.48
C GLY A 179 -11.63 -17.71 -16.30
N LYS A 180 -11.62 -19.04 -16.51
CA LYS A 180 -12.69 -19.75 -17.25
C LYS A 180 -14.01 -19.82 -16.49
N GLN A 181 -13.96 -19.64 -15.17
CA GLN A 181 -15.11 -19.65 -14.26
C GLN A 181 -15.69 -18.25 -14.05
N LEU A 182 -15.02 -17.21 -14.57
CA LEU A 182 -15.45 -15.83 -14.42
C LEU A 182 -16.51 -15.47 -15.46
N ASP A 183 -17.79 -15.59 -15.09
CA ASP A 183 -18.90 -15.15 -15.94
C ASP A 183 -19.15 -13.63 -15.88
N SER A 184 -20.03 -13.13 -16.76
CA SER A 184 -20.34 -11.71 -16.87
C SER A 184 -20.93 -11.13 -15.58
N HIS A 185 -21.78 -11.88 -14.88
CA HIS A 185 -22.43 -11.42 -13.65
C HIS A 185 -21.43 -11.31 -12.49
N LEU A 186 -20.56 -12.31 -12.32
CA LEU A 186 -19.52 -12.30 -11.31
C LEU A 186 -18.52 -11.17 -11.62
N SER A 187 -18.12 -11.01 -12.88
CA SER A 187 -17.28 -9.92 -13.34
C SER A 187 -17.85 -8.54 -13.02
N GLU A 188 -19.11 -8.27 -13.37
CA GLU A 188 -19.80 -7.02 -13.06
C GLU A 188 -19.83 -6.74 -11.55
N ARG A 189 -20.08 -7.77 -10.72
CA ARG A 189 -20.08 -7.63 -9.27
C ARG A 189 -18.71 -7.26 -8.71
N LEU A 190 -17.64 -7.90 -9.19
CA LEU A 190 -16.27 -7.59 -8.75
C LEU A 190 -15.85 -6.19 -9.20
N VAL A 191 -16.17 -5.80 -10.44
CA VAL A 191 -15.89 -4.44 -10.95
C VAL A 191 -16.62 -3.39 -10.10
N HIS A 192 -17.90 -3.60 -9.81
CA HIS A 192 -18.66 -2.70 -8.94
C HIS A 192 -18.05 -2.58 -7.53
N GLU A 193 -17.57 -3.68 -6.95
CA GLU A 193 -16.88 -3.64 -5.66
C GLU A 193 -15.56 -2.86 -5.74
N LEU A 194 -14.79 -3.02 -6.82
CA LEU A 194 -13.57 -2.25 -7.05
C LEU A 194 -13.84 -0.75 -7.25
N ASP A 195 -14.93 -0.39 -7.94
CA ASP A 195 -15.37 1.01 -8.06
C ASP A 195 -15.74 1.60 -6.70
N ARG A 196 -16.42 0.82 -5.85
CA ARG A 196 -16.71 1.21 -4.47
C ARG A 196 -15.42 1.44 -3.67
N LEU A 197 -14.44 0.56 -3.79
CA LEU A 197 -13.14 0.69 -3.11
C LEU A 197 -12.34 1.90 -3.63
N GLU A 198 -12.34 2.16 -4.94
CA GLU A 198 -11.73 3.36 -5.53
C GLU A 198 -12.32 4.64 -4.92
N SER A 199 -13.64 4.69 -4.69
CA SER A 199 -14.31 5.87 -4.11
C SER A 199 -13.97 6.15 -2.63
N VAL A 200 -13.52 5.14 -1.89
CA VAL A 200 -13.19 5.23 -0.45
C VAL A 200 -11.68 5.27 -0.22
N THR A 201 -10.88 5.07 -1.28
CA THR A 201 -9.42 4.97 -1.19
C THR A 201 -8.85 6.19 -0.46
N GLN A 202 -8.14 5.92 0.63
CA GLN A 202 -7.59 6.97 1.49
C GLN A 202 -6.47 7.74 0.81
N SER A 203 -6.31 8.99 1.25
CA SER A 203 -5.28 9.89 0.76
C SER A 203 -3.88 9.34 1.07
N ALA A 204 -3.02 9.35 0.04
CA ALA A 204 -1.57 9.11 0.13
C ALA A 204 -0.85 9.96 1.19
N THR A 205 -1.49 11.04 1.67
CA THR A 205 -0.96 11.92 2.70
C THR A 205 -0.57 11.19 3.97
N ALA A 206 -1.31 10.15 4.39
CA ALA A 206 -1.01 9.43 5.63
C ALA A 206 0.37 8.75 5.59
N ALA A 207 0.74 8.13 4.47
CA ALA A 207 2.05 7.51 4.28
C ALA A 207 3.17 8.55 4.32
N LEU A 208 2.95 9.72 3.70
CA LEU A 208 3.90 10.84 3.69
C LEU A 208 4.06 11.46 5.09
N ASP A 209 2.95 11.66 5.82
CA ASP A 209 2.92 12.16 7.19
C ASP A 209 3.70 11.24 8.13
N ASN A 210 3.46 9.92 8.03
CA ASN A 210 4.14 8.93 8.86
C ASN A 210 5.62 8.79 8.48
N GLU A 211 5.97 8.91 7.20
CA GLU A 211 7.37 8.99 6.77
C GLU A 211 8.07 10.20 7.40
N ARG A 212 7.45 11.39 7.36
CA ARG A 212 7.99 12.59 8.02
C ARG A 212 8.17 12.40 9.52
N ALA A 213 7.16 11.85 10.20
CA ALA A 213 7.21 11.59 11.64
C ALA A 213 8.33 10.59 12.00
N ARG A 214 8.50 9.53 11.20
CA ARG A 214 9.59 8.55 11.35
C ARG A 214 10.96 9.21 11.25
N LEU A 215 11.17 10.04 10.22
CA LEU A 215 12.42 10.76 9.99
C LEU A 215 12.76 11.68 11.16
N ALA A 216 11.78 12.46 11.63
CA ALA A 216 11.95 13.36 12.77
C ALA A 216 12.26 12.59 14.07
N ALA A 217 11.56 11.49 14.33
CA ALA A 217 11.77 10.66 15.52
C ALA A 217 13.14 9.97 15.51
N TRP A 218 13.56 9.44 14.35
CA TRP A 218 14.91 8.89 14.17
C TRP A 218 15.99 9.94 14.45
N CYS A 219 15.81 11.16 13.93
CA CYS A 219 16.79 12.21 14.13
C CYS A 219 16.92 12.65 15.58
N LYS A 220 15.77 12.82 16.24
CA LYS A 220 15.71 13.09 17.67
C LYS A 220 16.42 11.98 18.47
N SER A 221 16.14 10.71 18.17
CA SER A 221 16.77 9.58 18.84
C SER A 221 18.30 9.54 18.67
N LEU A 222 18.82 9.94 17.52
CA LEU A 222 20.28 10.04 17.32
C LEU A 222 20.89 11.20 18.11
N SER A 223 20.22 12.36 18.15
CA SER A 223 20.69 13.51 18.91
C SER A 223 20.68 13.29 20.44
N GLU A 224 19.80 12.42 20.93
CA GLU A 224 19.68 12.08 22.35
C GLU A 224 20.57 10.89 22.76
N SER A 225 21.16 10.16 21.80
CA SER A 225 22.05 9.03 22.08
C SER A 225 23.38 9.52 22.65
N LYS A 226 23.76 9.01 23.82
CA LYS A 226 25.09 9.24 24.43
C LYS A 226 26.18 8.34 23.85
N GLU A 227 25.78 7.30 23.11
CA GLU A 227 26.66 6.32 22.49
C GLU A 227 26.68 6.55 20.98
N SER A 228 27.85 6.88 20.45
CA SER A 228 28.10 6.89 19.00
C SER A 228 28.22 5.43 18.55
N LYS A 229 27.29 4.95 17.74
CA LYS A 229 27.54 3.74 16.93
C LYS A 229 28.74 4.01 16.03
N GLN A 230 29.62 3.03 15.88
CA GLN A 230 30.79 3.20 15.00
C GLN A 230 30.31 3.34 13.54
N ILE A 231 30.98 4.19 12.74
CA ILE A 231 30.64 4.33 11.32
C ILE A 231 30.69 2.98 10.62
N ASP A 232 31.61 2.10 11.03
CA ASP A 232 31.71 0.76 10.47
C ASP A 232 30.46 -0.09 10.74
N GLU A 233 29.80 0.05 11.90
CA GLU A 233 28.51 -0.60 12.16
C GLU A 233 27.38 0.00 11.32
N LEU A 234 27.41 1.31 11.10
CA LEU A 234 26.43 2.01 10.28
C LEU A 234 26.60 1.64 8.79
N VAL A 235 27.85 1.57 8.32
CA VAL A 235 28.23 1.12 6.98
C VAL A 235 27.94 -0.37 6.80
N GLN A 236 28.26 -1.22 7.77
CA GLN A 236 27.89 -2.64 7.75
C GLN A 236 26.36 -2.83 7.79
N GLY A 237 25.64 -2.01 8.55
CA GLY A 237 24.17 -2.00 8.54
C GLY A 237 23.61 -1.63 7.17
N VAL A 238 24.12 -0.58 6.55
CA VAL A 238 23.70 -0.13 5.21
C VAL A 238 24.07 -1.15 4.12
N THR A 239 25.25 -1.74 4.18
CA THR A 239 25.72 -2.72 3.17
C THR A 239 25.17 -4.13 3.40
N GLY A 240 24.83 -4.48 4.64
CA GLY A 240 24.35 -5.81 5.03
C GLY A 240 22.83 -5.96 5.12
N GLN A 241 22.09 -4.89 5.40
CA GLN A 241 20.61 -4.93 5.47
C GLN A 241 19.91 -4.43 4.20
N SER A 242 20.57 -3.63 3.35
CA SER A 242 19.96 -3.31 2.07
C SER A 242 19.93 -4.59 1.23
N SER A 243 18.73 -4.98 0.82
CA SER A 243 18.34 -6.21 0.13
C SER A 243 18.96 -6.38 -1.28
N GLY A 244 20.27 -6.12 -1.42
CA GLY A 244 21.02 -6.03 -2.67
C GLY A 244 20.78 -4.74 -3.46
N ARG A 245 19.97 -3.80 -2.94
CA ARG A 245 19.49 -2.62 -3.71
C ARG A 245 20.37 -1.38 -3.60
N PHE A 246 21.19 -1.27 -2.56
CA PHE A 246 22.08 -0.13 -2.39
C PHE A 246 23.51 -0.61 -2.15
N GLN A 247 24.40 -0.26 -3.08
CA GLN A 247 25.84 -0.37 -2.86
C GLN A 247 26.38 1.05 -2.76
N ALA A 248 26.98 1.37 -1.61
CA ALA A 248 27.70 2.62 -1.46
C ALA A 248 28.90 2.63 -2.42
N ASP A 249 29.07 3.72 -3.14
CA ASP A 249 30.25 3.94 -3.98
C ASP A 249 31.52 3.92 -3.10
N GLU A 250 32.60 3.32 -3.60
CA GLU A 250 33.92 3.31 -2.97
C GLU A 250 34.45 4.72 -2.70
N GLN A 251 34.05 5.72 -3.50
CA GLN A 251 34.37 7.11 -3.20
C GLN A 251 33.63 7.60 -1.94
N LEU A 252 32.33 7.35 -1.82
CA LEU A 252 31.55 7.71 -0.63
C LEU A 252 32.05 7.01 0.63
N LEU A 253 32.45 5.73 0.52
CA LEU A 253 33.05 4.98 1.64
C LEU A 253 34.39 5.60 2.07
N ARG A 254 35.20 6.08 1.13
CA ARG A 254 36.44 6.80 1.44
C ARG A 254 36.15 8.14 2.12
N ASP A 255 35.18 8.89 1.62
CA ASP A 255 34.79 10.19 2.17
C ASP A 255 34.23 10.04 3.59
N LEU A 256 33.43 9.00 3.86
CA LEU A 256 32.95 8.63 5.19
C LEU A 256 34.09 8.33 6.16
N ARG A 257 35.07 7.51 5.76
CA ARG A 257 36.23 7.18 6.60
C ARG A 257 37.08 8.42 6.88
N GLN A 258 37.28 9.28 5.89
CA GLN A 258 38.02 10.54 6.06
C GLN A 258 37.27 11.52 6.96
N PHE A 259 35.95 11.61 6.81
CA PHE A 259 35.10 12.40 7.70
C PHE A 259 35.23 11.92 9.13
N ALA A 260 35.05 10.61 9.39
CA ALA A 260 35.23 9.98 10.69
C ALA A 260 36.52 10.46 11.36
N LYS A 261 37.65 10.27 10.66
CA LYS A 261 38.99 10.58 11.16
C LYS A 261 39.18 12.08 11.45
N ARG A 262 38.57 12.95 10.65
CA ARG A 262 38.62 14.41 10.86
C ARG A 262 37.81 14.81 12.09
N THR A 263 36.63 14.24 12.29
CA THR A 263 35.69 14.61 13.34
C THR A 263 35.98 13.95 14.69
N SER A 264 36.55 12.74 14.68
CA SER A 264 36.81 11.98 15.89
C SER A 264 38.10 12.39 16.61
N GLY A 265 39.03 13.04 15.91
CA GLY A 265 40.30 13.48 16.48
C GLY A 265 41.13 12.29 16.97
N GLU A 266 41.44 12.25 18.28
CA GLU A 266 42.09 11.11 18.96
C GLU A 266 41.10 10.04 19.44
N SER A 267 39.79 10.30 19.37
CA SER A 267 38.74 9.34 19.70
C SER A 267 38.41 8.45 18.50
N ASP A 268 37.90 7.25 18.77
CA ASP A 268 37.32 6.35 17.76
C ASP A 268 35.83 6.65 17.48
N SER A 269 35.29 7.77 17.99
CA SER A 269 33.86 8.11 17.91
C SER A 269 33.59 9.51 17.32
N ILE A 270 32.48 9.67 16.60
CA ILE A 270 32.05 10.98 16.08
C ILE A 270 31.30 11.73 17.19
N PRO A 271 31.55 13.04 17.39
CA PRO A 271 30.78 13.86 18.32
C PRO A 271 29.27 13.86 18.00
N ALA A 272 28.43 13.80 19.04
CA ALA A 272 26.98 13.71 18.89
C ALA A 272 26.35 14.94 18.22
N ASP A 273 26.93 16.13 18.40
CA ASP A 273 26.51 17.38 17.75
C ASP A 273 26.76 17.35 16.24
N VAL A 274 27.86 16.73 15.79
CA VAL A 274 28.14 16.52 14.36
C VAL A 274 27.15 15.53 13.76
N ILE A 275 26.84 14.44 14.46
CA ILE A 275 25.82 13.47 14.01
C ILE A 275 24.44 14.14 13.90
N ALA A 276 24.08 14.99 14.87
CA ALA A 276 22.83 15.72 14.86
C ALA A 276 22.73 16.66 13.64
N GLN A 277 23.78 17.40 13.31
CA GLN A 277 23.81 18.28 12.13
C GLN A 277 23.64 17.50 10.81
N GLU A 278 24.37 16.39 10.64
CA GLU A 278 24.24 15.52 9.45
C GLU A 278 22.81 14.97 9.33
N CYS A 279 22.23 14.59 10.46
CA CYS A 279 20.87 14.08 10.50
C CYS A 279 19.83 15.15 10.15
N GLU A 280 19.93 16.34 10.74
CA GLU A 280 19.02 17.46 10.46
C GLU A 280 19.06 17.85 8.98
N LEU A 281 20.24 17.86 8.37
CA LEU A 281 20.41 18.12 6.95
C LEU A 281 19.71 17.05 6.09
N ALA A 282 19.91 15.77 6.43
CA ALA A 282 19.28 14.66 5.74
C ALA A 282 17.74 14.70 5.85
N VAL A 283 17.21 14.92 7.06
CA VAL A 283 15.77 15.00 7.30
C VAL A 283 15.16 16.21 6.61
N SER A 284 15.80 17.38 6.67
CA SER A 284 15.34 18.59 5.97
C SER A 284 15.26 18.34 4.46
N THR A 285 16.29 17.73 3.87
CA THR A 285 16.34 17.41 2.43
C THR A 285 15.25 16.42 2.04
N ALA A 286 15.06 15.35 2.82
CA ALA A 286 14.01 14.36 2.57
C ALA A 286 12.60 14.96 2.71
N THR A 287 12.40 15.82 3.72
CA THR A 287 11.11 16.49 3.99
C THR A 287 10.68 17.38 2.83
N GLN A 288 11.61 18.13 2.22
CA GLN A 288 11.30 18.94 1.03
C GLN A 288 10.73 18.12 -0.13
N VAL A 289 11.26 16.90 -0.35
CA VAL A 289 10.76 15.98 -1.37
C VAL A 289 9.36 15.47 -1.01
N LEU A 290 9.15 15.10 0.27
CA LEU A 290 7.86 14.62 0.77
C LEU A 290 6.77 15.71 0.73
N ASP A 291 7.13 16.96 1.00
CA ASP A 291 6.21 18.10 0.95
C ASP A 291 5.78 18.36 -0.50
N ALA A 292 6.72 18.38 -1.45
CA ALA A 292 6.38 18.46 -2.87
C ALA A 292 5.48 17.29 -3.31
N ALA A 293 5.76 16.07 -2.85
CA ALA A 293 4.92 14.90 -3.14
C ALA A 293 3.50 15.04 -2.57
N SER A 294 3.35 15.63 -1.39
CA SER A 294 2.03 15.89 -0.78
C SER A 294 1.18 16.86 -1.58
N GLU A 295 1.83 17.75 -2.34
CA GLU A 295 1.19 18.67 -3.30
C GLU A 295 1.02 18.05 -4.70
N GLY A 296 1.33 16.76 -4.88
CA GLY A 296 1.27 16.08 -6.17
C GLY A 296 2.37 16.47 -7.15
N ARG A 297 3.47 17.05 -6.67
CA ARG A 297 4.62 17.48 -7.49
C ARG A 297 5.80 16.53 -7.28
N ALA A 298 6.52 16.25 -8.35
CA ALA A 298 7.84 15.63 -8.24
C ALA A 298 8.89 16.70 -7.94
N ALA A 299 9.69 16.50 -6.88
CA ALA A 299 10.86 17.31 -6.58
C ALA A 299 12.13 16.45 -6.72
N PRO A 300 13.20 16.97 -7.35
CA PRO A 300 14.45 16.24 -7.42
C PRO A 300 15.06 16.11 -6.02
N LEU A 301 15.56 14.92 -5.69
CA LEU A 301 16.39 14.74 -4.50
C LEU A 301 17.79 15.32 -4.75
N VAL A 302 18.03 16.54 -4.29
CA VAL A 302 19.34 17.18 -4.38
C VAL A 302 20.20 16.71 -3.21
N LEU A 303 21.24 15.95 -3.51
CA LEU A 303 22.18 15.50 -2.48
C LEU A 303 23.09 16.66 -2.03
N PRO A 304 23.40 16.75 -0.72
CA PRO A 304 24.49 17.59 -0.22
C PRO A 304 25.85 17.22 -0.82
N ASP A 305 26.84 18.11 -0.65
CA ASP A 305 28.23 17.83 -1.04
C ASP A 305 28.77 16.63 -0.22
N PRO A 306 29.12 15.49 -0.84
CA PRO A 306 29.59 14.31 -0.13
C PRO A 306 30.93 14.53 0.60
N ALA A 307 31.75 15.49 0.18
CA ALA A 307 33.01 15.79 0.88
C ALA A 307 32.80 16.51 2.23
N GLN A 308 31.67 17.21 2.36
CA GLN A 308 31.27 17.97 3.54
C GLN A 308 30.30 17.20 4.42
N HIS A 309 29.33 16.49 3.81
CA HIS A 309 28.22 15.82 4.49
C HIS A 309 28.04 14.35 4.07
N PRO A 310 29.06 13.49 4.25
CA PRO A 310 29.01 12.13 3.75
C PRO A 310 27.99 11.25 4.49
N LEU A 311 27.68 11.53 5.76
CA LEU A 311 26.66 10.77 6.50
C LEU A 311 25.25 11.11 6.02
N ALA A 312 24.96 12.40 5.79
CA ALA A 312 23.70 12.82 5.19
C ALA A 312 23.52 12.23 3.79
N VAL A 313 24.58 12.24 2.96
CA VAL A 313 24.56 11.63 1.63
C VAL A 313 24.32 10.14 1.69
N LEU A 314 24.97 9.40 2.60
CA LEU A 314 24.74 7.97 2.79
C LEU A 314 23.27 7.70 3.11
N TYR A 315 22.71 8.43 4.07
CA TYR A 315 21.31 8.31 4.46
C TYR A 315 20.35 8.55 3.28
N LEU A 316 20.50 9.69 2.61
CA LEU A 316 19.65 10.08 1.49
C LEU A 316 19.76 9.12 0.31
N SER A 317 20.93 8.53 0.10
CA SER A 317 21.15 7.56 -0.98
C SER A 317 20.43 6.23 -0.70
N VAL A 318 20.39 5.79 0.56
CA VAL A 318 19.59 4.63 0.99
C VAL A 318 18.09 4.89 0.83
N MET A 319 17.65 6.10 1.18
CA MET A 319 16.24 6.49 1.13
C MET A 319 15.73 6.85 -0.27
N ARG A 320 16.65 7.16 -1.20
CA ARG A 320 16.35 7.68 -2.54
C ARG A 320 15.25 6.90 -3.27
N PRO A 321 15.26 5.56 -3.36
CA PRO A 321 14.22 4.84 -4.11
C PRO A 321 12.81 5.12 -3.61
N TRP A 322 12.67 5.36 -2.30
CA TRP A 322 11.39 5.63 -1.67
C TRP A 322 10.99 7.10 -1.81
N LEU A 323 11.93 8.03 -1.61
CA LEU A 323 11.68 9.46 -1.81
C LEU A 323 11.28 9.77 -3.26
N GLU A 324 11.92 9.13 -4.24
CA GLU A 324 11.57 9.28 -5.65
C GLU A 324 10.23 8.63 -6.00
N ALA A 325 9.82 7.58 -5.28
CA ALA A 325 8.51 6.95 -5.44
C ALA A 325 7.36 7.74 -4.78
N ALA A 326 7.65 8.57 -3.77
CA ALA A 326 6.66 9.29 -2.97
C ALA A 326 5.59 10.05 -3.79
N PRO A 327 5.91 10.79 -4.88
CA PRO A 327 4.92 11.49 -5.69
C PRO A 327 3.96 10.55 -6.43
N THR A 328 4.32 9.27 -6.59
CA THR A 328 3.57 8.31 -7.38
C THR A 328 2.62 7.43 -6.56
N ILE A 329 2.73 7.43 -5.23
CA ILE A 329 2.01 6.44 -4.39
C ILE A 329 0.48 6.52 -4.52
N ALA A 330 -0.07 7.74 -4.65
CA ALA A 330 -1.51 7.92 -4.91
C ALA A 330 -1.92 7.37 -6.27
N ALA A 331 -1.14 7.71 -7.31
CA ALA A 331 -1.38 7.26 -8.67
C ALA A 331 -1.23 5.74 -8.79
N LEU A 332 -0.22 5.16 -8.14
CA LEU A 332 0.05 3.73 -8.12
C LEU A 332 -1.14 2.94 -7.55
N ARG A 333 -1.72 3.42 -6.44
CA ARG A 333 -2.89 2.78 -5.83
C ARG A 333 -4.10 2.74 -6.77
N LEU A 334 -4.42 3.88 -7.39
CA LEU A 334 -5.52 3.97 -8.34
C LEU A 334 -5.27 3.11 -9.58
N GLU A 335 -4.03 3.11 -10.07
CA GLU A 335 -3.63 2.30 -11.22
C GLU A 335 -3.75 0.79 -10.91
N SER A 336 -3.33 0.34 -9.72
CA SER A 336 -3.51 -1.05 -9.28
C SER A 336 -4.98 -1.49 -9.29
N LEU A 337 -5.90 -0.64 -8.80
CA LEU A 337 -7.34 -0.93 -8.85
C LEU A 337 -7.86 -0.98 -10.29
N ARG A 338 -7.46 -0.03 -11.13
CA ARG A 338 -7.87 0.04 -12.55
C ARG A 338 -7.37 -1.16 -13.35
N LEU A 339 -6.11 -1.55 -13.15
CA LEU A 339 -5.51 -2.71 -13.79
C LEU A 339 -6.23 -3.99 -13.37
N LEU A 340 -6.56 -4.15 -12.09
CA LEU A 340 -7.34 -5.30 -11.62
C LEU A 340 -8.75 -5.35 -12.23
N LYS A 341 -9.45 -4.20 -12.31
CA LYS A 341 -10.75 -4.10 -13.00
C LYS A 341 -10.64 -4.52 -14.46
N LEU A 342 -9.66 -3.98 -15.17
CA LEU A 342 -9.40 -4.32 -16.57
C LEU A 342 -9.11 -5.81 -16.72
N HIS A 343 -8.33 -6.39 -15.80
CA HIS A 343 -8.00 -7.80 -15.78
C HIS A 343 -9.24 -8.68 -15.65
N ILE A 344 -10.13 -8.35 -14.71
CA ILE A 344 -11.44 -9.02 -14.52
C ILE A 344 -12.27 -8.96 -15.80
N GLN A 345 -12.37 -7.77 -16.42
CA GLN A 345 -13.14 -7.59 -17.65
C GLN A 345 -12.57 -8.42 -18.81
N ILE A 346 -11.25 -8.42 -19.00
CA ILE A 346 -10.58 -9.20 -20.05
C ILE A 346 -10.82 -10.70 -19.85
N LEU A 347 -10.66 -11.21 -18.64
CA LEU A 347 -10.89 -12.62 -18.33
C LEU A 347 -12.35 -13.01 -18.59
N ALA A 348 -13.31 -12.17 -18.19
CA ALA A 348 -14.74 -12.43 -18.37
C ALA A 348 -15.18 -12.41 -19.84
N LEU A 349 -14.46 -11.69 -20.70
CA LEU A 349 -14.69 -11.73 -22.15
C LEU A 349 -14.30 -13.08 -22.78
N GLY A 350 -13.59 -13.95 -22.05
CA GLY A 350 -13.20 -15.26 -22.55
C GLY A 350 -12.38 -15.19 -23.83
N LEU A 351 -11.53 -14.17 -23.96
CA LEU A 351 -10.73 -13.95 -25.16
C LEU A 351 -9.88 -15.20 -25.49
N PRO A 352 -9.76 -15.58 -26.76
CA PRO A 352 -9.00 -16.76 -27.16
C PRO A 352 -7.51 -16.61 -26.80
N ASP A 353 -6.86 -17.73 -26.49
CA ASP A 353 -5.44 -17.78 -26.09
C ASP A 353 -4.43 -17.37 -27.18
N THR A 354 -4.95 -17.12 -28.39
CA THR A 354 -4.26 -16.57 -29.55
C THR A 354 -5.10 -15.41 -30.08
N LEU A 355 -4.58 -14.18 -29.93
CA LEU A 355 -5.20 -12.96 -30.43
C LEU A 355 -4.66 -12.53 -31.80
N ASP A 356 -3.95 -13.43 -32.51
CA ASP A 356 -3.29 -13.16 -33.81
C ASP A 356 -4.26 -12.57 -34.86
N SER A 357 -5.55 -12.88 -34.75
CA SER A 357 -6.61 -12.40 -35.64
C SER A 357 -7.16 -11.00 -35.33
N PHE A 358 -6.75 -10.36 -34.22
CA PHE A 358 -7.15 -8.99 -33.87
C PHE A 358 -6.16 -7.90 -34.36
N GLY A 359 -5.13 -8.31 -35.11
CA GLY A 359 -3.87 -7.60 -35.39
C GLY A 359 -3.90 -6.19 -35.98
N GLU A 360 -5.05 -5.61 -36.33
CA GLU A 360 -5.16 -4.20 -36.78
C GLU A 360 -6.39 -3.45 -36.24
N THR A 361 -7.35 -4.12 -35.59
CA THR A 361 -8.65 -3.54 -35.19
C THR A 361 -8.89 -3.49 -33.68
N ALA A 362 -8.05 -4.14 -32.87
CA ALA A 362 -8.17 -4.10 -31.41
C ALA A 362 -7.91 -2.68 -30.87
N LYS A 363 -8.93 -2.10 -30.23
CA LYS A 363 -8.86 -0.81 -29.53
C LYS A 363 -8.81 -1.04 -28.03
N SER A 364 -7.88 -0.34 -27.37
CA SER A 364 -7.69 -0.43 -25.93
C SER A 364 -8.97 0.03 -25.25
N PRO A 365 -9.53 -0.74 -24.31
CA PRO A 365 -10.72 -0.32 -23.57
C PRO A 365 -10.43 0.87 -22.63
N VAL A 366 -9.16 1.19 -22.37
CA VAL A 366 -8.73 2.29 -21.48
C VAL A 366 -8.71 3.64 -22.21
N ASN A 367 -8.27 3.68 -23.47
CA ASN A 367 -8.09 4.94 -24.20
C ASN A 367 -8.64 4.94 -25.63
N GLY A 368 -9.28 3.85 -26.06
CA GLY A 368 -9.85 3.69 -27.41
C GLY A 368 -8.83 3.61 -28.54
N GLN A 369 -7.52 3.60 -28.25
CA GLN A 369 -6.46 3.59 -29.26
C GLN A 369 -6.08 2.16 -29.68
N PRO A 370 -5.61 1.96 -30.92
CA PRO A 370 -5.06 0.68 -31.33
C PRO A 370 -3.91 0.24 -30.42
N PHE A 371 -3.88 -1.02 -30.04
CA PHE A 371 -2.82 -1.57 -29.19
C PHE A 371 -2.48 -3.00 -29.61
N GLN A 372 -1.30 -3.47 -29.21
CA GLN A 372 -0.81 -4.81 -29.54
C GLN A 372 -0.63 -5.61 -28.25
N TYR A 373 -1.14 -6.84 -28.23
CA TYR A 373 -0.73 -7.82 -27.23
C TYR A 373 0.50 -8.55 -27.75
N ARG A 374 1.52 -8.70 -26.90
CA ARG A 374 2.59 -9.66 -27.14
C ARG A 374 2.43 -10.79 -26.14
N LYS A 375 2.36 -12.02 -26.65
CA LYS A 375 2.51 -13.20 -25.82
C LYS A 375 4.00 -13.40 -25.57
N SER A 376 4.43 -13.21 -24.32
CA SER A 376 5.66 -13.86 -23.84
C SER A 376 5.29 -15.26 -23.40
N ASP A 377 6.25 -16.18 -23.32
CA ASP A 377 6.04 -17.64 -23.25
C ASP A 377 4.96 -18.15 -22.27
N THR A 378 4.55 -17.37 -21.26
CA THR A 378 3.43 -17.68 -20.35
C THR A 378 2.50 -16.51 -20.01
N GLU A 379 2.75 -15.29 -20.48
CA GLU A 379 2.02 -14.07 -20.09
C GLU A 379 1.58 -13.23 -21.30
N TYR A 380 0.44 -12.54 -21.15
CA TYR A 380 0.01 -11.52 -22.09
C TYR A 380 0.54 -10.16 -21.66
N GLU A 381 1.48 -9.61 -22.42
CA GLU A 381 1.97 -8.25 -22.23
C GLU A 381 1.10 -7.28 -23.06
N LEU A 382 0.46 -6.32 -22.39
CA LEU A 382 -0.17 -5.19 -23.05
C LEU A 382 0.92 -4.22 -23.50
N LEU A 383 1.28 -4.23 -24.79
CA LEU A 383 2.23 -3.24 -25.29
C LEU A 383 1.56 -1.86 -25.27
N ARG A 384 2.20 -0.89 -24.61
CA ARG A 384 1.73 0.51 -24.58
C ARG A 384 1.42 1.00 -26.01
N PRO A 385 0.45 1.91 -26.19
CA PRO A 385 0.20 2.54 -27.48
C PRO A 385 1.52 3.08 -28.02
N ARG A 386 1.92 2.61 -29.21
CA ARG A 386 3.03 3.27 -29.91
C ARG A 386 2.56 4.70 -30.16
N LEU A 387 3.20 5.69 -29.52
CA LEU A 387 3.20 7.04 -30.07
C LEU A 387 3.58 6.87 -31.53
N ALA A 388 2.67 7.24 -32.43
CA ALA A 388 2.89 7.07 -33.85
C ALA A 388 4.28 7.64 -34.17
N PRO A 389 5.19 6.88 -34.79
CA PRO A 389 6.44 7.45 -35.23
C PRO A 389 6.10 8.66 -36.13
N PRO A 390 6.83 9.78 -36.01
CA PRO A 390 6.62 10.90 -36.91
C PRO A 390 6.65 10.36 -38.32
N LYS A 391 5.61 10.68 -39.12
CA LYS A 391 5.50 10.21 -40.50
C LYS A 391 6.81 10.56 -41.22
N ALA A 392 7.60 9.54 -41.51
CA ALA A 392 8.72 9.66 -42.44
C ALA A 392 8.11 9.95 -43.81
N GLY A 393 8.08 11.23 -44.20
CA GLY A 393 7.46 11.63 -45.46
C GLY A 393 6.90 13.04 -45.50
N THR A 394 7.68 14.04 -45.08
CA THR A 394 7.60 15.38 -45.68
C THR A 394 9.02 15.89 -45.85
N THR A 395 9.69 15.34 -46.87
CA THR A 395 10.76 16.04 -47.56
C THR A 395 10.19 17.31 -48.16
N THR A 396 10.24 18.42 -47.44
CA THR A 396 10.32 19.73 -48.11
C THR A 396 11.74 19.85 -48.63
N SER A 397 11.93 19.30 -49.83
CA SER A 397 12.91 19.80 -50.78
C SER A 397 12.75 21.33 -50.85
N ASN A 398 13.74 22.05 -50.35
CA ASN A 398 14.05 23.38 -50.83
C ASN A 398 15.51 23.35 -51.25
N ASP A 399 15.69 22.76 -52.42
CA ASP A 399 16.87 22.94 -53.24
C ASP A 399 16.86 24.39 -53.75
N ARG A 400 17.76 25.22 -53.22
CA ARG A 400 18.28 26.41 -53.89
C ARG A 400 19.77 26.48 -53.64
N SER A 401 20.52 25.70 -54.40
CA SER A 401 21.89 26.05 -54.77
C SER A 401 21.85 27.15 -55.83
N ILE A 402 22.25 28.39 -55.49
CA ILE A 402 22.93 29.30 -56.43
C ILE A 402 23.92 30.21 -55.64
N LYS A 403 25.21 29.89 -55.82
CA LYS A 403 26.40 30.75 -56.04
C LYS A 403 26.51 32.11 -55.32
N GLY A 404 27.66 32.29 -54.67
CA GLY A 404 28.23 33.56 -54.21
C GLY A 404 29.31 33.30 -53.18
#